data_AF-A0A947CHG8-F1
#
_entry.id   AF-A0A947CHG8-F1
#
_cell.length_a   1.000
_cell.length_b   1.000
_cell.length_c   1.000
_cell.angle_alpha   90.00
_cell.angle_beta   90.00
_cell.angle_gamma   90.00
#
_symmetry.space_group_name_H-M   'P 1'
#
loop_
_entity.id
_entity.type
_entity.pdbx_description
1 polymer ?
#
loop_
_entity_poly.entity_id
_entity_poly.type
_entity_poly.pdbx_seq_one_letter_code
_entity_poly.pdbx_strand_id
1 'polypeptide(L)'
;MTFDSTPAPRQVRYGDSTPTGLPRDILERASKRLGWAALIYAGTYFMAYFGAATVNPESWATLLTHPATPVATGSIALALAIYFLSRFGRLRPEVLLDIGLVFEVVGALGIAWANVWGSWPEIGQFDLWFENLRTRAGWVGIPWECVWILLFPLIVPTTPGKSILASIGAASAGMVVLILSRAFGATAADVPVGQLFWYYLFSTYLCAAIAVVISRFVYRYGRRLAKAQEVGSYRLTELLGRGGMGDVWVAEHQMLARPAAIKLIRPEALGANEAGARVVEERFKREARATAALQSTHTVNLYDFGVTDDGAFYYVMEMLDGLDLATLVDRFGPLPAARVAHILRGACHS
;
A
#
# COMPACT_ATOMS: atom_id res chain seq x y z
N MET A 1 -45.73 10.30 2.94
CA MET A 1 -44.64 9.32 2.83
C MET A 1 -43.34 10.10 2.80
N THR A 2 -42.63 10.07 3.92
CA THR A 2 -41.35 10.74 4.14
C THR A 2 -40.27 10.02 3.34
N PHE A 3 -39.64 10.73 2.39
CA PHE A 3 -38.47 10.24 1.68
C PHE A 3 -37.28 10.25 2.63
N ASP A 4 -36.76 9.06 2.90
CA ASP A 4 -35.51 8.83 3.60
C ASP A 4 -34.36 9.32 2.69
N SER A 5 -33.78 10.46 3.04
CA SER A 5 -32.63 11.04 2.35
C SER A 5 -31.35 10.41 2.90
N THR A 6 -31.03 9.20 2.46
CA THR A 6 -29.67 8.66 2.61
C THR A 6 -28.68 9.60 1.92
N PRO A 7 -27.61 10.07 2.59
CA PRO A 7 -26.64 10.95 1.98
C PRO A 7 -25.91 10.19 0.86
N ALA A 8 -25.86 10.81 -0.32
CA ALA A 8 -25.14 10.26 -1.47
C ALA A 8 -23.69 9.93 -1.08
N PRO A 9 -23.15 8.76 -1.52
CA PRO A 9 -21.75 8.44 -1.29
C PRO A 9 -20.89 9.54 -1.91
N ARG A 10 -19.96 10.05 -1.09
CA ARG A 10 -19.05 11.15 -1.41
C ARG A 10 -18.27 10.79 -2.69
N GLN A 11 -18.61 11.42 -3.82
CA GLN A 11 -17.88 11.25 -5.08
C GLN A 11 -16.41 11.60 -4.86
N VAL A 12 -15.54 10.60 -4.90
CA VAL A 12 -14.11 10.82 -4.79
C VAL A 12 -13.63 11.31 -6.16
N ARG A 13 -13.28 12.61 -6.25
CA ARG A 13 -12.62 13.19 -7.42
C ARG A 13 -11.25 12.53 -7.61
N TYR A 14 -11.23 11.44 -8.35
CA TYR A 14 -10.00 10.79 -8.78
C TYR A 14 -9.62 11.32 -10.16
N GLY A 15 -8.73 12.31 -10.21
CA GLY A 15 -8.32 12.93 -11.47
C GLY A 15 -6.94 13.59 -11.49
N ASP A 16 -6.25 13.75 -10.36
CA ASP A 16 -4.94 14.41 -10.39
C ASP A 16 -3.83 13.36 -10.39
N SER A 17 -3.10 13.31 -11.50
CA SER A 17 -1.78 12.68 -11.54
C SER A 17 -0.90 13.32 -10.47
N THR A 18 -0.41 12.52 -9.53
CA THR A 18 0.45 13.03 -8.46
C THR A 18 1.88 13.22 -8.98
N PRO A 19 2.67 14.13 -8.41
CA PRO A 19 4.10 14.30 -8.76
C PRO A 19 4.91 13.01 -8.63
N THR A 20 4.42 12.07 -7.81
CA THR A 20 4.99 10.74 -7.57
C THR A 20 4.63 9.70 -8.63
N GLY A 21 3.70 9.98 -9.55
CA GLY A 21 3.27 9.03 -10.59
C GLY A 21 2.49 7.81 -10.07
N LEU A 22 2.01 7.87 -8.82
CA LEU A 22 1.15 6.86 -8.20
C LEU A 22 -0.28 7.41 -8.05
N PRO A 23 -1.32 6.57 -8.22
CA PRO A 23 -2.70 6.95 -7.94
C PRO A 23 -2.93 7.45 -6.50
N ARG A 24 -3.83 8.42 -6.34
CA ARG A 24 -4.17 9.00 -5.02
C ARG A 24 -4.74 7.97 -4.04
N ASP A 25 -5.47 6.96 -4.51
CA ASP A 25 -6.07 5.94 -3.62
C ASP A 25 -4.99 5.05 -2.98
N ILE A 26 -3.92 4.73 -3.70
CA ILE A 26 -2.78 3.99 -3.17
C ILE A 26 -2.07 4.85 -2.12
N LEU A 27 -1.87 6.14 -2.40
CA LEU A 27 -1.23 7.07 -1.46
C LEU A 27 -2.08 7.29 -0.20
N GLU A 28 -3.40 7.36 -0.32
CA GLU A 28 -4.32 7.44 0.82
C GLU A 28 -4.36 6.15 1.66
N ARG A 29 -4.23 4.99 1.02
CA ARG A 29 -4.09 3.72 1.77
C ARG A 29 -2.74 3.65 2.47
N ALA A 30 -1.67 4.09 1.80
CA ALA A 30 -0.34 4.16 2.38
C ALA A 30 -0.27 5.14 3.56
N SER A 31 -0.92 6.31 3.47
CA SER A 31 -0.95 7.28 4.57
C SER A 31 -1.60 6.71 5.84
N LYS A 32 -2.68 5.94 5.69
CA LYS A 32 -3.32 5.21 6.79
C LYS A 32 -2.41 4.12 7.37
N ARG A 33 -1.68 3.37 6.53
CA ARG A 33 -0.71 2.37 6.97
C ARG A 33 0.44 3.00 7.75
N LEU A 34 0.93 4.16 7.29
CA LEU A 34 1.94 4.95 8.01
C LEU A 34 1.45 5.34 9.41
N GLY A 35 0.19 5.74 9.54
CA GLY A 35 -0.44 5.98 10.84
C GLY A 35 -0.35 4.77 11.77
N TRP A 36 -0.85 3.62 11.33
CA TRP A 36 -0.79 2.39 12.11
C TRP A 36 0.64 1.96 12.44
N ALA A 37 1.57 2.10 11.50
CA ALA A 37 2.98 1.82 11.74
C ALA A 37 3.58 2.73 12.81
N ALA A 38 3.24 4.02 12.82
CA ALA A 38 3.66 4.95 13.86
C ALA A 38 3.06 4.57 15.23
N LEU A 39 1.80 4.15 15.27
CA LEU A 39 1.18 3.68 16.51
C LEU A 39 1.85 2.40 17.05
N ILE A 40 2.14 1.44 16.16
CA ILE A 40 2.87 0.21 16.52
C ILE A 40 4.27 0.56 17.01
N TYR A 41 4.98 1.47 16.35
CA TYR A 41 6.28 1.95 16.80
C TYR A 41 6.18 2.55 18.21
N ALA A 42 5.21 3.42 18.48
CA ALA A 42 4.99 4.02 19.79
C ALA A 42 4.69 2.95 20.87
N GLY A 43 3.82 1.99 20.56
CA GLY A 43 3.44 0.91 21.47
C GLY A 43 4.62 -0.03 21.78
N THR A 44 5.39 -0.40 20.76
CA THR A 44 6.61 -1.20 20.93
C THR A 44 7.61 -0.45 21.79
N TYR A 45 7.90 0.82 21.50
CA TYR A 45 8.84 1.63 22.28
C TYR A 45 8.38 1.80 23.74
N PHE A 46 7.08 2.01 23.96
CA PHE A 46 6.50 2.08 25.30
C PHE A 46 6.66 0.76 26.05
N MET A 47 6.27 -0.36 25.44
CA MET A 47 6.35 -1.67 26.08
C MET A 47 7.80 -2.04 26.39
N ALA A 48 8.70 -1.75 25.45
CA ALA A 48 10.10 -2.08 25.59
C ALA A 48 10.77 -1.24 26.69
N TYR A 49 10.47 0.06 26.78
CA TYR A 49 11.14 0.96 27.73
C TYR A 49 10.44 1.06 29.10
N PHE A 50 9.11 1.14 29.13
CA PHE A 50 8.32 1.32 30.35
C PHE A 50 7.62 0.05 30.83
N GLY A 51 7.58 -1.02 30.03
CA GLY A 51 6.87 -2.26 30.38
C GLY A 51 7.44 -2.94 31.64
N ALA A 52 8.73 -2.78 31.94
CA ALA A 52 9.29 -3.26 33.20
C ALA A 52 8.70 -2.52 34.42
N ALA A 53 8.50 -1.20 34.31
CA ALA A 53 7.97 -0.38 35.38
C ALA A 53 6.47 -0.57 35.62
N THR A 54 5.73 -1.11 34.64
CA THR A 54 4.34 -1.51 34.86
C THR A 54 4.22 -2.78 35.70
N VAL A 55 5.23 -3.64 35.67
CA VAL A 55 5.29 -4.88 36.46
C VAL A 55 5.96 -4.65 37.82
N ASN A 56 7.04 -3.84 37.86
CA ASN A 56 7.80 -3.51 39.07
C ASN A 56 7.75 -1.99 39.32
N PRO A 57 6.84 -1.51 40.19
CA PRO A 57 6.67 -0.07 40.43
C PRO A 57 7.92 0.65 40.95
N GLU A 58 8.84 -0.05 41.59
CA GLU A 58 10.10 0.51 42.09
C GLU A 58 11.05 0.96 40.97
N SER A 59 10.91 0.39 39.77
CA SER A 59 11.73 0.74 38.60
C SER A 59 11.43 2.13 38.03
N TRP A 60 10.29 2.76 38.39
CA TRP A 60 9.91 4.09 37.88
C TRP A 60 10.93 5.17 38.25
N ALA A 61 11.45 5.16 39.48
CA ALA A 61 12.41 6.17 39.93
C ALA A 61 13.70 6.13 39.11
N THR A 62 14.23 4.93 38.87
CA THR A 62 15.44 4.70 38.08
C THR A 62 15.24 5.05 36.61
N LEU A 63 14.10 4.64 36.04
CA LEU A 63 13.74 4.95 34.65
C LEU A 63 13.63 6.45 34.41
N LEU A 64 12.95 7.21 35.28
CA LEU A 64 12.77 8.65 35.06
C LEU A 64 14.10 9.43 35.06
N THR A 65 15.11 8.95 35.79
CA THR A 65 16.44 9.57 35.84
C THR A 65 17.40 9.11 34.73
N HIS A 66 17.03 8.10 33.94
CA HIS A 66 17.91 7.49 32.97
C HIS A 66 18.09 8.38 31.70
N PRO A 67 19.32 8.54 31.17
CA PRO A 67 19.60 9.44 30.03
C PRO A 67 18.88 9.07 28.73
N ALA A 68 18.44 7.82 28.58
CA ALA A 68 17.65 7.37 27.42
C ALA A 68 16.15 7.77 27.49
N THR A 69 15.63 8.16 28.66
CA THR A 69 14.21 8.44 28.87
C THR A 69 13.67 9.63 28.10
N PRO A 70 14.39 10.78 28.00
CA PRO A 70 13.93 11.90 27.17
C PRO A 70 13.83 11.52 25.68
N VAL A 71 14.75 10.69 25.19
CA VAL A 71 14.71 10.22 23.79
C VAL A 71 13.57 9.23 23.58
N ALA A 72 13.36 8.31 24.52
CA ALA A 72 12.27 7.34 24.46
C ALA A 72 10.89 8.02 24.44
N THR A 73 10.67 8.95 25.37
CA THR A 73 9.43 9.73 25.44
C THR A 73 9.24 10.62 24.21
N GLY A 74 10.32 11.24 23.70
CA GLY A 74 10.31 12.00 22.45
C GLY A 74 9.94 11.16 21.23
N SER A 75 10.51 9.95 21.10
CA SER A 75 10.19 9.00 20.03
C SER A 75 8.73 8.55 20.06
N ILE A 76 8.18 8.26 21.26
CA ILE A 76 6.76 7.93 21.44
C ILE A 76 5.87 9.13 21.07
N ALA A 77 6.20 10.33 21.54
CA ALA A 77 5.45 11.55 21.25
C ALA A 77 5.44 11.89 19.74
N LEU A 78 6.59 11.76 19.08
CA LEU A 78 6.70 11.95 17.62
C LEU A 78 5.84 10.95 16.85
N ALA A 79 5.90 9.67 17.24
CA ALA A 79 5.12 8.62 16.59
C ALA A 79 3.61 8.80 16.80
N LEU A 80 3.17 9.21 18.00
CA LEU A 80 1.78 9.58 18.25
C LEU A 80 1.38 10.81 17.44
N ALA A 81 2.23 11.84 17.34
CA ALA A 81 1.96 13.01 16.51
C ALA A 81 1.75 12.62 15.05
N ILE A 82 2.56 11.72 14.50
CA ILE A 82 2.40 11.20 13.13
C ILE A 82 1.10 10.40 13.00
N TYR A 83 0.75 9.58 13.99
CA TYR A 83 -0.54 8.88 14.01
C TYR A 83 -1.71 9.87 13.96
N PHE A 84 -1.72 10.89 14.81
CA PHE A 84 -2.77 11.92 14.80
C PHE A 84 -2.80 12.71 13.49
N LEU A 85 -1.64 13.08 12.94
CA LEU A 85 -1.53 13.75 11.64
C LEU A 85 -2.06 12.86 10.51
N SER A 86 -1.83 11.55 10.56
CA SER A 86 -2.35 10.61 9.56
C SER A 86 -3.87 10.41 9.64
N ARG A 87 -4.45 10.54 10.85
CA ARG A 87 -5.86 10.23 11.10
C ARG A 87 -6.78 11.44 10.99
N PHE A 88 -6.32 12.58 11.48
CA PHE A 88 -7.10 13.81 11.62
C PHE A 88 -6.48 14.99 10.87
N GLY A 89 -5.23 14.87 10.42
CA GLY A 89 -4.58 15.92 9.64
C GLY A 89 -5.26 16.11 8.29
N ARG A 90 -5.29 17.36 7.82
CA ARG A 90 -5.76 17.74 6.48
C ARG A 90 -4.61 17.81 5.45
N LEU A 91 -3.48 17.18 5.76
CA LEU A 91 -2.31 17.20 4.90
C LEU A 91 -2.56 16.39 3.64
N ARG A 92 -1.93 16.83 2.54
CA ARG A 92 -1.88 16.08 1.29
C ARG A 92 -1.15 14.74 1.53
N PRO A 93 -1.65 13.60 0.99
CA PRO A 93 -1.04 12.28 1.22
C PRO A 93 0.46 12.24 0.88
N GLU A 94 0.88 12.97 -0.16
CA GLU A 94 2.28 13.03 -0.60
C GLU A 94 3.19 13.66 0.46
N VAL A 95 2.72 14.74 1.08
CA VAL A 95 3.46 15.43 2.16
C VAL A 95 3.56 14.53 3.38
N LEU A 96 2.49 13.79 3.71
CA LEU A 96 2.51 12.88 4.84
C LEU A 96 3.49 11.71 4.61
N LEU A 97 3.58 11.18 3.40
CA LEU A 97 4.54 10.12 3.08
C LEU A 97 5.99 10.64 3.10
N ASP A 98 6.23 11.88 2.66
CA ASP A 98 7.53 12.53 2.80
C ASP A 98 7.92 12.76 4.28
N ILE A 99 6.96 13.16 5.12
CA ILE A 99 7.14 13.17 6.59
C ILE A 99 7.44 11.77 7.11
N GLY A 100 6.78 10.75 6.55
CA GLY A 100 7.06 9.34 6.84
C GLY A 100 8.52 8.97 6.61
N LEU A 101 9.12 9.38 5.49
CA LEU A 101 10.55 9.12 5.24
C LEU A 101 11.48 9.80 6.24
N VAL A 102 11.13 11.01 6.69
CA VAL A 102 11.87 11.66 7.79
C VAL A 102 11.70 10.85 9.09
N PHE A 103 10.50 10.35 9.34
CA PHE A 103 10.23 9.46 10.48
C PHE A 103 10.94 8.11 10.40
N GLU A 104 11.21 7.57 9.21
CA GLU A 104 12.07 6.39 9.04
C GLU A 104 13.44 6.63 9.67
N VAL A 105 14.07 7.76 9.30
CA VAL A 105 15.42 8.14 9.75
C VAL A 105 15.44 8.53 11.23
N VAL A 106 14.54 9.41 11.65
CA VAL A 106 14.46 9.84 13.06
C VAL A 106 14.06 8.69 13.96
N GLY A 107 13.15 7.84 13.49
CA GLY A 107 12.79 6.59 14.11
C GLY A 107 14.06 5.78 14.37
N ALA A 108 14.81 5.46 13.31
CA ALA A 108 16.09 4.72 13.37
C ALA A 108 17.12 5.33 14.33
N LEU A 109 17.22 6.67 14.41
CA LEU A 109 18.07 7.35 15.39
C LEU A 109 17.61 7.10 16.83
N GLY A 110 16.31 7.20 17.08
CA GLY A 110 15.74 6.83 18.37
C GLY A 110 15.96 5.35 18.69
N ILE A 111 15.94 4.49 17.67
CA ILE A 111 16.18 3.07 17.86
C ILE A 111 17.63 2.80 18.29
N ALA A 112 18.56 3.39 17.55
CA ALA A 112 20.00 3.29 17.81
C ALA A 112 20.37 3.88 19.17
N TRP A 113 19.75 5.00 19.57
CA TRP A 113 19.98 5.61 20.88
C TRP A 113 19.61 4.67 22.02
N ALA A 114 18.44 4.06 21.96
CA ALA A 114 18.04 3.06 22.94
C ALA A 114 18.97 1.83 22.94
N ASN A 115 19.55 1.45 21.80
CA ASN A 115 20.49 0.33 21.75
C ASN A 115 21.86 0.65 22.38
N VAL A 116 22.33 1.90 22.29
CA VAL A 116 23.64 2.32 22.81
C VAL A 116 23.56 2.74 24.28
N TRP A 117 22.54 3.51 24.65
CA TRP A 117 22.38 4.06 26.00
C TRP A 117 21.43 3.26 26.86
N GLY A 118 20.46 2.57 26.26
CA GLY A 118 19.63 1.63 26.99
C GLY A 118 20.41 0.33 27.16
N SER A 119 21.13 0.19 28.27
CA SER A 119 21.06 -1.09 28.95
C SER A 119 19.58 -1.25 29.29
N TRP A 120 18.86 -2.06 28.52
CA TRP A 120 17.56 -2.57 28.92
C TRP A 120 17.66 -2.85 30.42
N PRO A 121 16.81 -2.27 31.28
CA PRO A 121 16.86 -2.57 32.71
C PRO A 121 16.95 -4.08 32.82
N GLU A 122 17.85 -4.64 33.65
CA GLU A 122 18.05 -6.08 33.82
C GLU A 122 16.71 -6.77 34.19
N ILE A 123 15.87 -7.01 33.19
CA ILE A 123 14.63 -7.75 33.30
C ILE A 123 15.13 -9.16 33.08
N GLY A 124 15.50 -9.82 34.17
CA GLY A 124 16.21 -11.11 34.24
C GLY A 124 15.56 -12.32 33.55
N GLN A 125 14.71 -12.14 32.53
CA GLN A 125 14.24 -13.19 31.63
C GLN A 125 14.11 -12.77 30.16
N PHE A 126 14.03 -11.47 29.80
CA PHE A 126 13.96 -11.07 28.38
C PHE A 126 15.35 -11.03 27.71
N ASP A 127 16.41 -10.84 28.51
CA ASP A 127 17.80 -10.97 28.08
C ASP A 127 18.19 -12.43 27.70
N LEU A 128 17.45 -13.43 28.17
CA LEU A 128 17.78 -14.85 27.95
C LEU A 128 17.73 -15.31 26.48
N TRP A 129 16.92 -14.65 25.62
CA TRP A 129 16.85 -15.03 24.20
C TRP A 129 17.99 -14.45 23.36
N PHE A 130 18.50 -13.25 23.66
CA PHE A 130 19.48 -12.56 22.82
C PHE A 130 20.90 -12.50 23.41
N GLU A 131 21.04 -12.51 24.74
CA GLU A 131 22.34 -12.51 25.40
C GLU A 131 23.08 -13.85 25.21
N ASN A 132 22.34 -14.96 25.12
CA ASN A 132 22.88 -16.30 24.79
C ASN A 132 23.50 -16.38 23.37
N LEU A 133 22.99 -15.61 22.40
CA LEU A 133 23.62 -15.49 21.07
C LEU A 133 24.87 -14.60 21.11
N ARG A 134 24.84 -13.55 21.95
CA ARG A 134 25.93 -12.58 22.11
C ARG A 134 27.17 -13.20 22.78
N THR A 135 26.97 -14.13 23.72
CA THR A 135 28.04 -14.68 24.58
C THR A 135 28.61 -16.03 24.12
N ARG A 136 27.84 -16.90 23.44
CA ARG A 136 28.32 -18.26 23.09
C ARG A 136 29.10 -18.39 21.77
N ALA A 137 29.02 -17.41 20.87
CA ALA A 137 29.61 -17.54 19.52
C ALA A 137 30.45 -16.33 19.06
N GLY A 138 30.63 -15.29 19.89
CA GLY A 138 31.25 -14.03 19.46
C GLY A 138 30.45 -13.29 18.37
N TRP A 139 29.22 -13.74 18.09
CA TRP A 139 28.29 -13.14 17.15
C TRP A 139 27.61 -11.93 17.80
N VAL A 140 27.93 -10.74 17.31
CA VAL A 140 27.13 -9.55 17.56
C VAL A 140 25.90 -9.68 16.65
N GLY A 141 24.68 -9.72 17.21
CA GLY A 141 23.44 -9.98 16.48
C GLY A 141 23.11 -8.94 15.39
N ILE A 142 21.87 -8.92 14.92
CA ILE A 142 21.42 -7.88 13.96
C ILE A 142 20.79 -6.72 14.77
N PRO A 143 21.18 -5.45 14.51
CA PRO A 143 20.56 -4.31 15.13
C PRO A 143 19.07 -4.24 14.81
N TRP A 144 18.27 -3.79 15.77
CA TRP A 144 16.84 -3.65 15.57
C TRP A 144 16.48 -2.51 14.60
N GLU A 145 17.42 -1.59 14.33
CA GLU A 145 17.38 -0.67 13.17
C GLU A 145 17.07 -1.42 11.87
N CYS A 146 17.65 -2.61 11.66
CA CYS A 146 17.53 -3.36 10.42
C CYS A 146 16.08 -3.80 10.14
N VAL A 147 15.37 -4.24 11.18
CA VAL A 147 13.95 -4.61 11.06
C VAL A 147 13.14 -3.39 10.64
N TRP A 148 13.41 -2.23 11.25
CA TRP A 148 12.75 -0.98 10.92
C TRP A 148 13.00 -0.55 9.47
N ILE A 149 14.27 -0.55 9.04
CA ILE A 149 14.70 -0.20 7.68
C ILE A 149 14.04 -1.10 6.63
N LEU A 150 13.93 -2.41 6.90
CA LEU A 150 13.33 -3.37 5.96
C LEU A 150 11.80 -3.27 5.90
N LEU A 151 11.15 -2.92 7.02
CA LEU A 151 9.69 -2.85 7.11
C LEU A 151 9.15 -1.56 6.50
N PHE A 152 9.88 -0.44 6.64
CA PHE A 152 9.44 0.86 6.16
C PHE A 152 9.05 0.95 4.66
N PRO A 153 9.83 0.41 3.70
CA PRO A 153 9.47 0.46 2.28
C PRO A 153 8.22 -0.34 1.92
N LEU A 154 7.74 -1.24 2.79
CA LEU A 154 6.46 -1.93 2.63
C LEU A 154 5.26 -1.06 3.04
N ILE A 155 5.50 -0.11 3.96
CA ILE A 155 4.47 0.81 4.47
C ILE A 155 4.30 2.00 3.53
N VAL A 156 5.43 2.62 3.14
CA VAL A 156 5.47 3.91 2.46
C VAL A 156 6.03 3.73 1.04
N PRO A 157 5.16 3.58 0.02
CA PRO A 157 5.59 3.48 -1.36
C PRO A 157 6.02 4.87 -1.86
N THR A 158 7.32 5.07 -2.02
CA THR A 158 7.90 6.33 -2.52
C THR A 158 8.72 6.13 -3.76
N THR A 159 9.13 7.22 -4.41
CA THR A 159 10.03 7.15 -5.56
C THR A 159 11.39 6.55 -5.15
N PRO A 160 12.06 5.80 -6.05
CA PRO A 160 13.32 5.13 -5.72
C PRO A 160 14.40 6.08 -5.18
N GLY A 161 14.48 7.32 -5.67
CA GLY A 161 15.45 8.30 -5.19
C GLY A 161 15.23 8.70 -3.73
N LYS A 162 13.98 8.97 -3.34
CA LYS A 162 13.63 9.34 -1.96
C LYS A 162 13.85 8.17 -1.00
N SER A 163 13.49 6.95 -1.41
CA SER A 163 13.72 5.75 -0.60
C SER A 163 15.21 5.44 -0.40
N ILE A 164 16.06 5.64 -1.42
CA ILE A 164 17.51 5.49 -1.26
C ILE A 164 18.05 6.46 -0.20
N LEU A 165 17.65 7.74 -0.27
CA LEU A 165 18.09 8.74 0.69
C LEU A 165 17.64 8.40 2.12
N ALA A 166 16.38 8.02 2.30
CA ALA A 166 15.83 7.65 3.60
C ALA A 166 16.51 6.40 4.18
N SER A 167 16.66 5.33 3.39
CA SER A 167 17.27 4.10 3.89
C SER A 167 18.77 4.24 4.18
N ILE A 168 19.51 5.07 3.42
CA ILE A 168 20.90 5.41 3.77
C ILE A 168 20.94 6.21 5.07
N GLY A 169 20.08 7.22 5.21
CA GLY A 169 20.00 8.01 6.44
C GLY A 169 19.68 7.17 7.67
N ALA A 170 18.73 6.23 7.54
CA ALA A 170 18.36 5.29 8.59
C ALA A 170 19.49 4.31 8.91
N ALA A 171 20.21 3.78 7.91
CA ALA A 171 21.37 2.91 8.14
C ALA A 171 22.54 3.62 8.83
N SER A 172 22.71 4.91 8.58
CA SER A 172 23.72 5.74 9.25
C SER A 172 23.37 6.08 10.72
N ALA A 173 22.14 5.83 11.16
CA ALA A 173 21.66 6.21 12.49
C ALA A 173 22.54 5.66 13.63
N GLY A 174 22.89 4.37 13.56
CA GLY A 174 23.76 3.72 14.56
C GLY A 174 25.13 4.38 14.68
N MET A 175 25.76 4.69 13.55
CA MET A 175 27.05 5.38 13.51
C MET A 175 26.96 6.79 14.11
N VAL A 176 25.93 7.55 13.76
CA VAL A 176 25.71 8.91 14.28
C VAL A 176 25.55 8.87 15.80
N VAL A 177 24.73 7.95 16.32
CA VAL A 177 24.52 7.81 17.76
C VAL A 177 25.81 7.43 18.48
N LEU A 178 26.62 6.51 17.94
CA LEU A 178 27.90 6.14 18.55
C LEU A 178 28.88 7.32 18.64
N ILE A 179 28.99 8.11 17.56
CA ILE A 179 29.83 9.31 17.54
C ILE A 179 29.35 10.33 18.58
N LEU A 180 28.04 10.56 18.65
CA LEU A 180 27.44 11.44 19.66
C LEU A 180 27.71 10.92 21.08
N SER A 181 27.56 9.62 21.30
CA SER A 181 27.78 8.99 22.61
C SER A 181 29.21 9.16 23.10
N ARG A 182 30.18 9.07 22.19
CA ARG A 182 31.59 9.35 22.48
C ARG A 182 31.83 10.83 22.83
N ALA A 183 31.13 11.74 22.16
CA ALA A 183 31.20 13.17 22.46
C ALA A 183 30.59 13.54 23.83
N PHE A 184 29.56 12.81 24.28
CA PHE A 184 28.92 12.97 25.59
C PHE A 184 29.60 12.20 26.73
N GLY A 185 30.77 11.57 26.48
CA GLY A 185 31.57 10.93 27.53
C GLY A 185 31.06 9.56 28.00
N ALA A 186 30.21 8.88 27.22
CA ALA A 186 29.77 7.52 27.54
C ALA A 186 30.92 6.51 27.36
N THR A 187 31.20 5.72 28.38
CA THR A 187 32.21 4.63 28.38
C THR A 187 31.84 3.43 27.51
N ALA A 188 30.60 3.37 27.00
CA ALA A 188 30.17 2.38 26.00
C ALA A 188 30.83 2.54 24.61
N ALA A 189 31.72 3.53 24.44
CA ALA A 189 32.29 3.95 23.16
C ALA A 189 33.56 3.18 22.71
N ASP A 190 34.07 2.24 23.51
CA ASP A 190 35.23 1.42 23.15
C ASP A 190 34.78 0.05 22.60
N VAL A 191 33.99 0.10 21.53
CA VAL A 191 33.56 -1.08 20.78
C VAL A 191 34.68 -1.48 19.80
N PRO A 192 35.11 -2.76 19.75
CA PRO A 192 36.12 -3.22 18.80
C PRO A 192 35.76 -2.87 17.36
N VAL A 193 36.76 -2.50 16.54
CA VAL A 193 36.57 -2.10 15.13
C VAL A 193 35.83 -3.16 14.32
N GLY A 194 36.10 -4.44 14.57
CA GLY A 194 35.40 -5.53 13.89
C GLY A 194 33.90 -5.57 14.21
N GLN A 195 33.51 -5.25 15.45
CA GLN A 195 32.10 -5.21 15.83
C GLN A 195 31.41 -3.95 15.29
N LEU A 196 32.10 -2.80 15.27
CA LEU A 196 31.60 -1.59 14.61
C LEU A 196 31.31 -1.85 13.13
N PHE A 197 32.23 -2.53 12.44
CA PHE A 197 32.05 -2.90 11.05
C PHE A 197 30.87 -3.86 10.86
N TRP A 198 30.85 -5.02 11.52
CA TRP A 198 29.82 -6.04 11.25
C TRP A 198 28.43 -5.61 11.72
N TYR A 199 28.33 -5.05 12.92
CA TYR A 199 27.05 -4.71 13.52
C TYR A 199 26.46 -3.42 12.93
N TYR A 200 27.21 -2.33 12.95
CA TYR A 200 26.65 -1.01 12.64
C TYR A 200 26.85 -0.54 11.20
N LEU A 201 27.82 -1.12 10.46
CA LEU A 201 28.09 -0.74 9.07
C LEU A 201 27.58 -1.79 8.09
N PHE A 202 28.07 -3.02 8.16
CA PHE A 202 27.72 -4.06 7.20
C PHE A 202 26.23 -4.42 7.27
N SER A 203 25.71 -4.72 8.46
CA SER A 203 24.33 -5.22 8.58
C SER A 203 23.27 -4.17 8.21
N THR A 204 23.43 -2.92 8.66
CA THR A 204 22.47 -1.83 8.44
C THR A 204 22.46 -1.36 6.99
N TYR A 205 23.65 -1.26 6.36
CA TYR A 205 23.75 -0.89 4.94
C TYR A 205 23.33 -2.03 4.02
N LEU A 206 23.56 -3.29 4.39
CA LEU A 206 22.99 -4.43 3.68
C LEU A 206 21.46 -4.39 3.74
N CYS A 207 20.88 -4.09 4.91
CA CYS A 207 19.44 -3.92 5.06
C CYS A 207 18.91 -2.73 4.26
N ALA A 208 19.63 -1.60 4.21
CA ALA A 208 19.26 -0.48 3.35
C ALA A 208 19.31 -0.85 1.86
N ALA A 209 20.30 -1.62 1.41
CA ALA A 209 20.36 -2.10 0.03
C ALA A 209 19.17 -3.00 -0.31
N ILE A 210 18.81 -3.92 0.59
CA ILE A 210 17.63 -4.78 0.45
C ILE A 210 16.34 -3.94 0.47
N ALA A 211 16.23 -2.98 1.39
CA ALA A 211 15.09 -2.07 1.50
C ALA A 211 14.87 -1.27 0.21
N VAL A 212 15.94 -0.80 -0.44
CA VAL A 212 15.87 -0.15 -1.76
C VAL A 212 15.35 -1.11 -2.84
N VAL A 213 15.76 -2.37 -2.82
CA VAL A 213 15.25 -3.38 -3.75
C VAL A 213 13.75 -3.62 -3.52
N ILE A 214 13.33 -3.80 -2.26
CA ILE A 214 11.92 -3.96 -1.87
C ILE A 214 11.11 -2.74 -2.33
N SER A 215 11.59 -1.54 -2.01
CA SER A 215 10.96 -0.27 -2.39
C SER A 215 10.78 -0.16 -3.90
N ARG A 216 11.82 -0.50 -4.68
CA ARG A 216 11.73 -0.54 -6.15
C ARG A 216 10.66 -1.53 -6.61
N PHE A 217 10.60 -2.74 -6.04
CA PHE A 217 9.58 -3.71 -6.40
C PHE A 217 8.17 -3.21 -6.05
N VAL A 218 7.95 -2.75 -4.82
CA VAL A 218 6.65 -2.21 -4.36
C VAL A 218 6.22 -1.04 -5.24
N TYR A 219 7.11 -0.11 -5.55
CA TYR A 219 6.82 1.03 -6.42
C TYR A 219 6.52 0.60 -7.86
N ARG A 220 7.27 -0.36 -8.42
CA ARG A 220 7.05 -0.84 -9.80
C ARG A 220 5.76 -1.63 -9.93
N TYR A 221 5.46 -2.51 -8.97
CA TYR A 221 4.21 -3.27 -8.95
C TYR A 221 3.02 -2.37 -8.68
N GLY A 222 3.13 -1.41 -7.76
CA GLY A 222 2.10 -0.40 -7.51
C GLY A 222 1.77 0.40 -8.78
N ARG A 223 2.77 0.85 -9.53
CA ARG A 223 2.55 1.52 -10.83
C ARG A 223 1.99 0.60 -11.91
N ARG A 224 2.39 -0.67 -11.94
CA ARG A 224 1.85 -1.63 -12.92
C ARG A 224 0.38 -1.96 -12.64
N LEU A 225 0.01 -2.15 -11.38
CA LEU A 225 -1.39 -2.36 -10.99
C LEU A 225 -2.24 -1.11 -11.24
N ALA A 226 -1.70 0.08 -10.96
CA ALA A 226 -2.31 1.34 -11.30
C ALA A 226 -2.59 1.46 -12.81
N LYS A 227 -1.59 1.14 -13.64
CA LYS A 227 -1.74 1.10 -15.10
C LYS A 227 -2.64 -0.03 -15.58
N ALA A 228 -2.66 -1.18 -14.91
CA ALA A 228 -3.56 -2.29 -15.23
C ALA A 228 -5.03 -1.96 -14.93
N GLN A 229 -5.29 -0.93 -14.11
CA GLN A 229 -6.63 -0.36 -13.93
C GLN A 229 -6.96 0.71 -14.99
N GLU A 230 -6.07 0.99 -15.93
CA GLU A 230 -6.31 1.86 -17.07
C GLU A 230 -6.43 1.01 -18.35
N VAL A 231 -7.53 1.17 -19.07
CA VAL A 231 -7.84 0.44 -20.29
C VAL A 231 -8.22 1.47 -21.34
N GLY A 232 -7.33 1.70 -22.32
CA GLY A 232 -7.49 2.78 -23.28
C GLY A 232 -7.61 4.14 -22.57
N SER A 233 -8.66 4.91 -22.87
CA SER A 233 -8.95 6.22 -22.25
C SER A 233 -9.80 6.13 -20.97
N TYR A 234 -9.91 4.94 -20.38
CA TYR A 234 -10.82 4.66 -19.28
C TYR A 234 -10.08 4.13 -18.05
N ARG A 235 -10.58 4.47 -16.87
CA ARG A 235 -10.12 3.91 -15.60
C ARG A 235 -11.18 2.97 -15.03
N LEU A 236 -10.80 1.73 -14.75
CA LEU A 236 -11.63 0.73 -14.08
C LEU A 236 -11.83 1.10 -12.60
N THR A 237 -13.07 1.04 -12.12
CA THR A 237 -13.45 1.46 -10.76
C THR A 237 -13.99 0.30 -9.93
N GLU A 238 -15.00 -0.41 -10.43
CA GLU A 238 -15.70 -1.47 -9.69
C GLU A 238 -15.94 -2.70 -10.57
N LEU A 239 -15.84 -3.91 -10.01
CA LEU A 239 -16.16 -5.13 -10.74
C LEU A 239 -17.68 -5.39 -10.68
N LEU A 240 -18.36 -5.37 -11.83
CA LEU A 240 -19.80 -5.65 -11.94
C LEU A 240 -20.11 -7.14 -11.99
N GLY A 241 -19.25 -7.93 -12.65
CA GLY A 241 -19.51 -9.35 -12.81
C GLY A 241 -18.36 -10.11 -13.42
N ARG A 242 -18.30 -11.41 -13.13
CA ARG A 242 -17.36 -12.35 -13.73
C ARG A 242 -18.13 -13.35 -14.57
N GLY A 243 -17.70 -13.56 -15.81
CA GLY A 243 -18.26 -14.55 -16.72
C GLY A 243 -17.17 -15.48 -17.29
N GLY A 244 -17.59 -16.52 -18.01
CA GLY A 244 -16.66 -17.50 -18.58
C GLY A 244 -15.64 -16.90 -19.57
N MET A 245 -16.01 -15.82 -20.27
CA MET A 245 -15.12 -15.14 -21.21
C MET A 245 -14.26 -14.04 -20.58
N GLY A 246 -14.52 -13.65 -19.33
CA GLY A 246 -13.79 -12.60 -18.64
C GLY A 246 -14.67 -11.75 -17.72
N ASP A 247 -14.18 -10.56 -17.38
CA ASP A 247 -14.65 -9.74 -16.27
C ASP A 247 -15.25 -8.41 -16.78
N VAL A 248 -16.38 -7.98 -16.22
CA VAL A 248 -17.03 -6.71 -16.55
C VAL A 248 -16.86 -5.73 -15.39
N TRP A 249 -16.36 -4.54 -15.69
CA TRP A 249 -16.05 -3.49 -14.73
C TRP A 249 -16.85 -2.22 -15.04
N VAL A 250 -17.26 -1.48 -14.02
CA VAL A 250 -17.52 -0.05 -14.14
C VAL A 250 -16.19 0.64 -14.46
N ALA A 251 -16.24 1.59 -15.38
CA ALA A 251 -15.12 2.44 -15.72
C ALA A 251 -15.57 3.88 -15.91
N GLU A 252 -14.64 4.82 -15.76
CA GLU A 252 -14.86 6.23 -16.01
C GLU A 252 -13.94 6.70 -17.13
N HIS A 253 -14.52 7.38 -18.13
CA HIS A 253 -13.71 8.00 -19.18
C HIS A 253 -12.92 9.18 -18.60
N GLN A 254 -11.60 9.20 -18.76
CA GLN A 254 -10.72 10.15 -18.06
C GLN A 254 -11.04 11.63 -18.35
N MET A 255 -11.30 11.96 -19.62
CA MET A 255 -11.60 13.36 -20.02
C MET A 255 -13.07 13.76 -19.89
N LEU A 256 -14.00 12.82 -20.08
CA LEU A 256 -15.45 13.10 -20.16
C LEU A 256 -16.18 12.82 -18.84
N ALA A 257 -15.53 12.17 -17.88
CA ALA A 257 -16.08 11.77 -16.58
C ALA A 257 -17.45 11.05 -16.66
N ARG A 258 -17.69 10.35 -17.78
CA ARG A 258 -18.91 9.57 -18.01
C ARG A 258 -18.67 8.11 -17.58
N PRO A 259 -19.61 7.48 -16.87
CA PRO A 259 -19.53 6.06 -16.56
C PRO A 259 -19.71 5.23 -17.84
N ALA A 260 -18.93 4.16 -17.94
CA ALA A 260 -19.00 3.14 -18.98
C ALA A 260 -18.84 1.77 -18.32
N ALA A 261 -19.30 0.71 -18.98
CA ALA A 261 -18.96 -0.65 -18.60
C ALA A 261 -17.83 -1.14 -19.52
N ILE A 262 -16.80 -1.77 -18.95
CA ILE A 262 -15.70 -2.38 -19.70
C ILE A 262 -15.70 -3.87 -19.48
N LYS A 263 -15.88 -4.63 -20.56
CA LYS A 263 -15.73 -6.09 -20.53
C LYS A 263 -14.32 -6.46 -20.98
N LEU A 264 -13.51 -6.93 -20.05
CA LEU A 264 -12.20 -7.50 -20.29
C LEU A 264 -12.36 -8.97 -20.66
N ILE A 265 -11.77 -9.38 -21.77
CA ILE A 265 -11.86 -10.72 -22.34
C ILE A 265 -10.48 -11.35 -22.28
N ARG A 266 -10.41 -12.51 -21.65
CA ARG A 266 -9.16 -13.25 -21.48
C ARG A 266 -8.75 -13.89 -22.82
N PRO A 267 -7.49 -13.74 -23.28
CA PRO A 267 -7.04 -14.32 -24.55
C PRO A 267 -7.27 -15.84 -24.61
N GLU A 268 -7.12 -16.53 -23.49
CA GLU A 268 -7.31 -17.98 -23.37
C GLU A 268 -8.77 -18.38 -23.63
N ALA A 269 -9.74 -17.52 -23.26
CA ALA A 269 -11.16 -17.77 -23.49
C ALA A 269 -11.53 -17.69 -24.98
N LEU A 270 -10.68 -17.08 -25.80
CA LEU A 270 -10.83 -17.03 -27.26
C LEU A 270 -10.01 -18.12 -27.98
N GLY A 271 -9.39 -19.04 -27.22
CA GLY A 271 -8.59 -20.14 -27.76
C GLY A 271 -7.22 -19.73 -28.26
N ALA A 272 -6.65 -18.65 -27.74
CA ALA A 272 -5.31 -18.21 -28.11
C ALA A 272 -4.23 -19.18 -27.57
N ASN A 273 -3.62 -19.95 -28.46
CA ASN A 273 -2.30 -20.56 -28.22
C ASN A 273 -1.21 -19.62 -28.78
N GLU A 274 0.05 -19.73 -28.36
CA GLU A 274 1.15 -18.83 -28.78
C GLU A 274 1.28 -18.65 -30.31
N ALA A 275 0.87 -19.64 -31.11
CA ALA A 275 0.88 -19.58 -32.59
C ALA A 275 -0.38 -18.94 -33.23
N GLY A 276 -1.45 -18.66 -32.45
CA GLY A 276 -2.77 -18.25 -32.95
C GLY A 276 -3.24 -16.85 -32.52
N ALA A 277 -2.45 -16.11 -31.74
CA ALA A 277 -2.85 -14.83 -31.17
C ALA A 277 -3.32 -13.80 -32.22
N ARG A 278 -2.65 -13.71 -33.37
CA ARG A 278 -3.04 -12.80 -34.46
C ARG A 278 -4.39 -13.14 -35.09
N VAL A 279 -4.70 -14.43 -35.24
CA VAL A 279 -5.98 -14.90 -35.81
C VAL A 279 -7.13 -14.60 -34.85
N VAL A 280 -6.88 -14.78 -33.55
CA VAL A 280 -7.85 -14.44 -32.49
C VAL A 280 -8.11 -12.93 -32.45
N GLU A 281 -7.06 -12.11 -32.55
CA GLU A 281 -7.19 -10.65 -32.60
C GLU A 281 -7.99 -10.16 -33.82
N GLU A 282 -7.73 -10.71 -35.01
CA GLU A 282 -8.48 -10.35 -36.21
C GLU A 282 -9.96 -10.74 -36.10
N ARG A 283 -10.25 -11.92 -35.53
CA ARG A 283 -11.63 -12.35 -35.26
C ARG A 283 -12.31 -11.43 -34.27
N PHE A 284 -11.64 -11.08 -33.17
CA PHE A 284 -12.15 -10.15 -32.16
C PHE A 284 -12.48 -8.79 -32.80
N LYS A 285 -11.55 -8.21 -33.57
CA LYS A 285 -11.76 -6.93 -34.26
C LYS A 285 -12.94 -6.99 -35.23
N ARG A 286 -13.14 -8.11 -35.92
CA ARG A 286 -14.27 -8.31 -36.83
C ARG A 286 -15.60 -8.35 -36.08
N GLU A 287 -15.69 -9.14 -35.01
CA GLU A 287 -16.90 -9.24 -34.16
C GLU A 287 -17.21 -7.91 -33.46
N ALA A 288 -16.17 -7.21 -33.00
CA ALA A 288 -16.27 -5.87 -32.43
C ALA A 288 -16.90 -4.87 -33.39
N ARG A 289 -16.38 -4.80 -34.63
CA ARG A 289 -16.90 -3.90 -35.68
C ARG A 289 -18.33 -4.22 -36.07
N ALA A 290 -18.67 -5.51 -36.15
CA ALA A 290 -20.04 -5.93 -36.43
C ALA A 290 -20.99 -5.49 -35.31
N THR A 291 -20.57 -5.63 -34.05
CA THR A 291 -21.35 -5.20 -32.87
C THR A 291 -21.46 -3.67 -32.81
N ALA A 292 -20.39 -2.94 -33.10
CA ALA A 292 -20.38 -1.48 -33.13
C ALA A 292 -21.32 -0.88 -34.19
N ALA A 293 -21.63 -1.64 -35.25
CA ALA A 293 -22.54 -1.21 -36.31
C ALA A 293 -24.02 -1.37 -35.93
N LEU A 294 -24.33 -2.09 -34.85
CA LEU A 294 -25.71 -2.23 -34.36
C LEU A 294 -26.14 -0.92 -33.71
N GLN A 295 -27.19 -0.30 -34.26
CA GLN A 295 -27.79 0.91 -33.72
C GLN A 295 -29.28 0.65 -33.46
N SER A 296 -29.59 0.16 -32.27
CA SER A 296 -30.96 -0.03 -31.80
C SER A 296 -31.08 0.40 -30.34
N THR A 297 -32.24 0.93 -29.95
CA THR A 297 -32.55 1.25 -28.54
C THR A 297 -32.59 0.00 -27.65
N HIS A 298 -32.65 -1.19 -28.25
CA HIS A 298 -32.67 -2.48 -27.54
C HIS A 298 -31.35 -3.25 -27.64
N THR A 299 -30.27 -2.60 -28.09
CA THR A 299 -28.92 -3.18 -28.13
C THR A 299 -27.97 -2.32 -27.33
N VAL A 300 -27.01 -2.97 -26.66
CA VAL A 300 -25.98 -2.26 -25.89
C VAL A 300 -25.09 -1.46 -26.84
N ASN A 301 -24.99 -0.16 -26.62
CA ASN A 301 -24.11 0.70 -27.41
C ASN A 301 -22.64 0.43 -27.08
N LEU A 302 -21.87 0.03 -28.08
CA LEU A 302 -20.41 -0.09 -27.98
C LEU A 302 -19.76 1.26 -28.31
N TYR A 303 -18.99 1.80 -27.36
CA TYR A 303 -18.28 3.07 -27.53
C TYR A 303 -16.90 2.88 -28.13
N ASP A 304 -16.19 1.84 -27.72
CA ASP A 304 -14.81 1.58 -28.14
C ASP A 304 -14.44 0.10 -27.96
N PHE A 305 -13.35 -0.34 -28.58
CA PHE A 305 -12.77 -1.66 -28.38
C PHE A 305 -11.27 -1.67 -28.67
N GLY A 306 -10.54 -2.56 -28.01
CA GLY A 306 -9.10 -2.63 -28.23
C GLY A 306 -8.43 -3.81 -27.57
N VAL A 307 -7.10 -3.70 -27.50
CA VAL A 307 -6.21 -4.65 -26.82
C VAL A 307 -5.43 -3.85 -25.78
N THR A 308 -5.36 -4.34 -24.56
CA THR A 308 -4.57 -3.73 -23.48
C THR A 308 -3.07 -4.02 -23.67
N ASP A 309 -2.21 -3.31 -22.95
CA ASP A 309 -0.75 -3.52 -22.99
C ASP A 309 -0.33 -4.95 -22.58
N ASP A 310 -1.14 -5.62 -21.75
CA ASP A 310 -0.97 -7.01 -21.32
C ASP A 310 -1.67 -8.03 -22.25
N GLY A 311 -2.22 -7.59 -23.38
CA GLY A 311 -2.75 -8.45 -24.44
C GLY A 311 -4.20 -8.89 -24.24
N ALA A 312 -4.89 -8.42 -23.20
CA ALA A 312 -6.31 -8.69 -23.01
C ALA A 312 -7.16 -7.87 -24.00
N PHE A 313 -8.20 -8.49 -24.53
CA PHE A 313 -9.16 -7.79 -25.39
C PHE A 313 -10.18 -7.06 -24.52
N TYR A 314 -10.68 -5.91 -24.98
CA TYR A 314 -11.69 -5.18 -24.22
C TYR A 314 -12.75 -4.52 -25.10
N TYR A 315 -13.96 -4.46 -24.55
CA TYR A 315 -15.07 -3.66 -25.05
C TYR A 315 -15.40 -2.55 -24.07
N VAL A 316 -15.59 -1.34 -24.56
CA VAL A 316 -16.18 -0.24 -23.81
C VAL A 316 -17.60 -0.07 -24.29
N MET A 317 -18.54 -0.20 -23.37
CA MET A 317 -19.97 -0.15 -23.65
C MET A 317 -20.70 0.79 -22.70
N GLU A 318 -21.93 1.13 -23.04
CA GLU A 318 -22.77 1.92 -22.16
C GLU A 318 -22.96 1.25 -20.80
N MET A 319 -22.94 2.08 -19.75
CA MET A 319 -23.31 1.63 -18.41
C MET A 319 -24.83 1.59 -18.32
N LEU A 320 -25.39 0.40 -18.04
CA LEU A 320 -26.82 0.23 -17.86
C LEU A 320 -27.17 0.16 -16.38
N ASP A 321 -28.11 1.02 -15.97
CA ASP A 321 -28.70 0.98 -14.63
C ASP A 321 -29.90 0.02 -14.63
N GLY A 322 -29.80 -1.07 -13.86
CA GLY A 322 -30.90 -2.03 -13.76
C GLY A 322 -30.46 -3.42 -13.30
N LEU A 323 -31.35 -4.39 -13.52
CA LEU A 323 -31.09 -5.81 -13.30
C LEU A 323 -31.06 -6.53 -14.64
N ASP A 324 -30.14 -7.48 -14.81
CA ASP A 324 -30.24 -8.43 -15.91
C ASP A 324 -31.46 -9.35 -15.73
N LEU A 325 -31.94 -9.92 -16.83
CA LEU A 325 -33.17 -10.70 -16.84
C LEU A 325 -33.08 -11.97 -15.96
N ALA A 326 -31.89 -12.57 -15.84
CA ALA A 326 -31.71 -13.76 -15.00
C ALA A 326 -31.83 -13.37 -13.52
N THR A 327 -31.16 -12.30 -13.09
CA THR A 327 -31.29 -11.76 -11.73
C THR A 327 -32.73 -11.32 -11.42
N LEU A 328 -33.44 -10.75 -12.40
CA LEU A 328 -34.84 -10.38 -12.25
C LEU A 328 -35.72 -11.61 -11.97
N VAL A 329 -35.54 -12.69 -12.72
CA VAL A 329 -36.33 -13.93 -12.55
C VAL A 329 -35.93 -14.67 -11.27
N ASP A 330 -34.65 -14.74 -10.94
CA ASP A 330 -34.15 -15.39 -9.73
C ASP A 330 -34.70 -14.73 -8.47
N ARG A 331 -34.71 -13.39 -8.45
CA ARG A 331 -35.15 -12.62 -7.29
C ARG A 331 -36.67 -12.53 -7.13
N PHE A 332 -37.41 -12.47 -8.23
CA PHE A 332 -38.86 -12.20 -8.19
C PHE A 332 -39.74 -13.35 -8.71
N GLY A 333 -39.14 -14.44 -9.18
CA GLY A 333 -39.85 -15.58 -9.75
C GLY A 333 -40.46 -15.30 -11.13
N PRO A 334 -41.46 -16.10 -11.53
CA PRO A 334 -42.18 -15.92 -12.79
C PRO A 334 -42.79 -14.52 -12.92
N LEU A 335 -42.55 -13.85 -14.05
CA LEU A 335 -43.05 -12.51 -14.31
C LEU A 335 -44.44 -12.53 -14.96
N PRO A 336 -45.28 -11.50 -14.77
CA PRO A 336 -46.57 -11.39 -15.46
C PRO A 336 -46.41 -11.45 -16.98
N ALA A 337 -47.30 -12.19 -17.66
CA ALA A 337 -47.22 -12.44 -19.11
C ALA A 337 -47.11 -11.15 -19.94
N ALA A 338 -47.83 -10.09 -19.56
CA ALA A 338 -47.75 -8.79 -20.23
C ALA A 338 -46.35 -8.17 -20.18
N ARG A 339 -45.64 -8.29 -19.05
CA ARG A 339 -44.26 -7.78 -18.89
C ARG A 339 -43.27 -8.61 -19.70
N VAL A 340 -43.45 -9.93 -19.72
CA VAL A 340 -42.64 -10.83 -20.56
C VAL A 340 -42.80 -10.49 -22.04
N ALA A 341 -44.04 -10.32 -22.51
CA ALA A 341 -44.34 -9.96 -23.89
C ALA A 341 -43.70 -8.62 -24.30
N HIS A 342 -43.69 -7.63 -23.39
CA HIS A 342 -43.02 -6.35 -23.62
C HIS A 342 -41.50 -6.50 -23.77
N ILE A 343 -40.84 -7.26 -22.88
CA ILE A 343 -39.39 -7.51 -22.94
C ILE A 343 -39.02 -8.26 -24.23
N LEU A 344 -39.76 -9.31 -24.58
CA LEU A 344 -39.52 -10.10 -25.79
C LEU A 344 -39.71 -9.27 -27.06
N ARG A 345 -40.72 -8.39 -27.09
CA ARG A 345 -40.90 -7.48 -28.23
C ARG A 345 -39.69 -6.56 -28.41
N GLY A 346 -39.12 -6.04 -27.32
CA GLY A 346 -37.88 -5.27 -27.36
C GLY A 346 -36.72 -6.08 -27.97
N ALA A 347 -36.51 -7.31 -27.50
CA ALA A 347 -35.47 -8.20 -28.03
C ALA A 347 -35.65 -8.55 -29.52
N CYS A 348 -36.89 -8.64 -30.01
CA CYS A 348 -37.15 -8.86 -31.43
C CYS A 348 -36.94 -7.61 -32.32
N HIS A 349 -36.94 -6.41 -31.72
CA HIS A 349 -36.64 -5.15 -32.41
C HIS A 349 -35.14 -4.80 -32.41
N SER A 350 -34.33 -5.53 -31.64
CA SER A 350 -32.88 -5.35 -31.51
C SER A 350 -32.11 -5.54 -32.82
#